data_AF-A0A397M7V3-F1
#
_entry.id   AF-A0A397M7V3-F1
#
_cell.length_a   1.000
_cell.length_b   1.000
_cell.length_c   1.000
_cell.angle_alpha   90.00
_cell.angle_beta   90.00
_cell.angle_gamma   90.00
#
_symmetry.space_group_name_H-M   'P 1'
#
loop_
_entity.id
_entity.type
_entity.pdbx_description
1 polymer ?
#
loop_
_entity_poly.entity_id
_entity_poly.type
_entity_poly.pdbx_seq_one_letter_code
_entity_poly.pdbx_strand_id
1 'polypeptide(L)'
;MFLGAVDYLKTQGFKNIILVGGSMGAAAILGALELETDINLRKVVLLAPAVGKGISNKKIEKLVVVSKDEVLFTKVNQIFNECTDPKQLKIFSGSFHAQHLFNSEHRNELIDLVIEFITTK
;
A
#
# COMPACT_ATOMS: atom_id res chain seq x y z
N MET A 1 6.60 8.51 -12.75
CA MET A 1 7.41 7.29 -12.99
C MET A 1 6.56 6.02 -12.96
N PHE A 2 5.78 5.71 -11.92
CA PHE A 2 4.98 4.46 -11.89
C PHE A 2 3.71 4.48 -12.75
N LEU A 3 3.09 5.63 -13.02
CA LEU A 3 1.97 5.72 -13.98
C LEU A 3 2.36 5.15 -15.35
N GLY A 4 3.57 5.47 -15.83
CA GLY A 4 4.10 4.91 -17.07
C GLY A 4 4.33 3.39 -17.02
N ALA A 5 4.67 2.83 -15.85
CA ALA A 5 4.77 1.37 -15.68
C ALA A 5 3.40 0.71 -15.68
N VAL A 6 2.39 1.32 -15.04
CA VAL A 6 1.00 0.85 -15.10
C VAL A 6 0.48 0.89 -16.53
N ASP A 7 0.72 1.98 -17.26
CA ASP A 7 0.30 2.12 -18.64
C ASP A 7 1.02 1.12 -19.54
N TYR A 8 2.33 0.92 -19.36
CA TYR A 8 3.05 -0.13 -20.07
C TYR A 8 2.41 -1.51 -19.84
N LEU A 9 2.15 -1.91 -18.60
CA LEU A 9 1.50 -3.19 -18.30
C LEU A 9 0.11 -3.30 -18.95
N LYS A 10 -0.67 -2.21 -18.96
CA LYS A 10 -1.94 -2.17 -19.70
C LYS A 10 -1.75 -2.40 -21.20
N THR A 11 -0.73 -1.79 -21.83
CA THR A 11 -0.42 -2.03 -23.25
C THR A 11 -0.02 -3.47 -23.54
N GLN A 12 0.56 -4.17 -22.56
CA GLN A 12 0.89 -5.60 -22.66
C GLN A 12 -0.33 -6.51 -22.41
N GLY A 13 -1.52 -5.94 -22.14
CA GLY A 13 -2.77 -6.69 -21.95
C GLY A 13 -3.03 -7.12 -20.51
N PHE A 14 -2.23 -6.69 -19.53
CA PHE A 14 -2.51 -6.98 -18.12
C PHE A 14 -3.75 -6.21 -17.64
N LYS A 15 -4.74 -6.95 -17.14
CA LYS A 15 -6.02 -6.39 -16.67
C LYS A 15 -6.09 -6.17 -15.16
N ASN A 16 -5.30 -6.92 -14.39
CA ASN A 16 -5.28 -6.88 -12.94
C ASN A 16 -3.90 -6.40 -12.48
N ILE A 17 -3.78 -5.10 -12.24
CA ILE A 17 -2.54 -4.49 -11.75
C ILE A 17 -2.74 -4.14 -10.28
N ILE A 18 -1.77 -4.53 -9.46
CA ILE A 18 -1.73 -4.28 -8.02
C ILE A 18 -0.44 -3.51 -7.74
N LEU A 19 -0.54 -2.44 -6.95
CA LEU A 19 0.64 -1.67 -6.55
C LEU A 19 1.07 -2.06 -5.14
N VAL A 20 2.36 -2.26 -4.95
CA VAL A 20 2.98 -2.51 -3.66
C VAL A 20 4.11 -1.50 -3.48
N GLY A 21 4.09 -0.76 -2.38
CA GLY A 21 5.13 0.22 -2.08
C GLY A 21 5.50 0.21 -0.62
N GLY A 22 6.76 0.51 -0.33
CA GLY A 22 7.25 0.74 1.03
C GLY A 22 7.82 2.15 1.18
N SER A 23 7.60 2.79 2.32
CA SER A 23 8.16 4.10 2.66
C SER A 23 7.84 5.16 1.59
N MET A 24 8.87 5.74 0.96
CA MET A 24 8.74 6.66 -0.17
C MET A 24 8.05 6.04 -1.40
N GLY A 25 8.19 4.72 -1.62
CA GLY A 25 7.47 4.03 -2.69
C GLY A 25 5.96 4.01 -2.45
N ALA A 26 5.53 3.81 -1.20
CA ALA A 26 4.13 3.92 -0.81
C ALA A 26 3.63 5.37 -0.93
N ALA A 27 4.45 6.35 -0.54
CA ALA A 27 4.14 7.77 -0.71
C ALA A 27 3.95 8.15 -2.19
N ALA A 28 4.78 7.60 -3.08
CA ALA A 28 4.63 7.81 -4.52
C ALA A 28 3.27 7.28 -5.01
N ILE A 29 2.88 6.06 -4.59
CA ILE A 29 1.57 5.48 -4.91
C ILE A 29 0.43 6.43 -4.49
N LEU A 30 0.45 6.90 -3.24
CA LEU A 30 -0.54 7.86 -2.74
C LEU A 30 -0.58 9.13 -3.60
N GLY A 31 0.59 9.70 -3.91
CA GLY A 31 0.72 10.91 -4.70
C GLY A 31 0.12 10.82 -6.09
N ALA A 32 0.32 9.73 -6.84
CA ALA A 32 -0.32 9.65 -8.16
C ALA A 32 -1.77 9.17 -8.12
N LEU A 33 -2.24 8.49 -7.07
CA LEU A 33 -3.67 8.24 -6.90
C LEU A 33 -4.44 9.50 -6.50
N GLU A 34 -3.77 10.50 -5.93
CA GLU A 34 -4.34 11.83 -5.73
C GLU A 34 -4.46 12.60 -7.06
N LEU A 35 -3.47 12.46 -7.95
CA LEU A 35 -3.44 13.16 -9.24
C LEU A 35 -4.32 12.49 -10.31
N GLU A 36 -4.36 11.17 -10.34
CA GLU A 36 -5.04 10.39 -11.36
C GLU A 36 -5.93 9.34 -10.69
N THR A 37 -7.24 9.53 -10.80
CA THR A 37 -8.23 8.67 -10.11
C THR A 37 -8.81 7.59 -11.01
N ASP A 38 -8.61 7.67 -12.33
CA ASP A 38 -9.12 6.71 -13.31
C ASP A 38 -8.13 5.56 -13.60
N ILE A 39 -7.12 5.39 -12.74
CA ILE A 39 -6.26 4.22 -12.81
C ILE A 39 -7.08 3.01 -12.39
N ASN A 40 -7.35 2.11 -13.34
CA ASN A 40 -8.02 0.84 -13.09
C ASN A 40 -7.13 -0.13 -12.28
N LEU A 41 -6.99 0.16 -10.99
CA LEU A 41 -6.32 -0.68 -9.99
C LEU A 41 -7.37 -1.32 -9.11
N ARG A 42 -7.17 -2.60 -8.80
CA ARG A 42 -8.04 -3.32 -7.87
C ARG A 42 -7.58 -3.18 -6.43
N LYS A 43 -6.27 -3.31 -6.21
CA LYS A 43 -5.67 -3.41 -4.87
C LYS A 43 -4.39 -2.60 -4.77
N VAL A 44 -4.12 -2.11 -3.57
CA VAL A 44 -2.84 -1.48 -3.21
C VAL A 44 -2.36 -1.95 -1.85
N VAL A 45 -1.04 -2.12 -1.72
CA VAL A 45 -0.35 -2.44 -0.47
C VAL A 45 0.62 -1.32 -0.14
N LEU A 46 0.44 -0.71 1.03
CA LEU A 46 1.20 0.44 1.51
C LEU A 46 1.94 0.05 2.79
N LEU A 47 3.25 -0.18 2.70
CA LEU A 47 4.10 -0.47 3.86
C LEU A 47 4.67 0.85 4.39
N ALA A 48 4.20 1.29 5.56
CA ALA A 48 4.59 2.50 6.26
C ALA A 48 4.81 3.72 5.34
N PRO A 49 3.77 4.24 4.67
CA PRO A 49 3.89 5.38 3.76
C PRO A 49 4.49 6.59 4.47
N ALA A 50 5.55 7.15 3.88
CA ALA A 50 6.28 8.27 4.47
C ALA A 50 5.43 9.55 4.56
N VAL A 51 4.67 9.84 3.49
CA VAL A 51 3.79 11.00 3.34
C VAL A 51 2.67 10.70 2.33
N GLY A 52 1.65 11.54 2.28
CA GLY A 52 0.55 11.47 1.32
C GLY A 52 -0.81 11.67 1.99
N LYS A 53 -1.88 11.61 1.19
CA LYS A 53 -3.27 11.60 1.65
C LYS A 53 -3.88 10.21 1.52
N GLY A 54 -4.93 9.93 2.30
CA GLY A 54 -5.70 8.69 2.16
C GLY A 54 -6.37 8.54 0.78
N ILE A 55 -6.51 7.29 0.33
CA ILE A 55 -7.13 6.95 -0.96
C ILE A 55 -8.65 6.97 -0.80
N SER A 56 -9.31 7.92 -1.49
CA SER A 56 -10.77 8.10 -1.45
C SER A 56 -11.55 7.21 -2.44
N ASN A 57 -10.87 6.61 -3.42
CA ASN A 57 -11.50 5.75 -4.42
C ASN A 57 -12.00 4.43 -3.79
N LYS A 58 -13.32 4.22 -3.79
CA LYS A 58 -14.00 3.03 -3.22
C LYS A 58 -13.80 1.74 -4.00
N LYS A 59 -13.34 1.82 -5.26
CA LYS A 59 -13.08 0.65 -6.11
C LYS A 59 -11.73 -0.01 -5.79
N ILE A 60 -10.85 0.71 -5.10
CA ILE A 60 -9.51 0.23 -4.74
C ILE A 60 -9.59 -0.35 -3.33
N GLU A 61 -9.20 -1.60 -3.15
CA GLU A 61 -8.97 -2.19 -1.83
C GLU A 61 -7.57 -1.80 -1.33
N LYS A 62 -7.46 -1.44 -0.06
CA LYS A 62 -6.20 -0.96 0.54
C LYS A 62 -5.77 -1.87 1.68
N LEU A 63 -4.52 -2.34 1.61
CA LEU A 63 -3.82 -2.88 2.77
C LEU A 63 -2.77 -1.87 3.21
N VAL A 64 -2.89 -1.38 4.43
CA VAL A 64 -1.89 -0.51 5.07
C VAL A 64 -1.19 -1.29 6.16
N VAL A 65 0.14 -1.26 6.16
CA VAL A 65 0.98 -1.98 7.13
C VAL A 65 1.90 -1.00 7.82
N VAL A 66 2.06 -1.11 9.14
CA VAL A 66 2.95 -0.26 9.93
C VAL A 66 3.42 -0.99 11.18
N SER A 67 4.59 -0.65 11.71
CA SER A 67 5.04 -1.14 13.02
C SER A 67 4.62 -0.19 14.14
N LYS A 68 4.23 -0.73 15.30
CA LYS A 68 3.64 0.03 16.41
C LYS A 68 4.58 1.13 16.94
N ASP A 69 5.87 0.82 17.03
CA ASP A 69 6.87 1.65 17.68
C ASP A 69 7.75 2.40 16.65
N GLU A 70 7.33 2.47 15.38
CA GLU A 70 8.05 3.25 14.36
C GLU A 70 7.63 4.72 14.34
N VAL A 71 8.55 5.60 13.91
CA VAL A 71 8.35 7.06 13.88
C VAL A 71 7.13 7.50 13.06
N LEU A 72 6.78 6.73 12.03
CA LEU A 72 5.66 7.05 11.14
C LEU A 72 4.31 6.51 11.61
N PHE A 73 4.24 5.77 12.71
CA PHE A 73 3.02 5.11 13.18
C PHE A 73 1.80 6.04 13.19
N THR A 74 1.91 7.21 13.83
CA THR A 74 0.82 8.19 13.89
C THR A 74 0.42 8.71 12.51
N LYS A 75 1.40 8.99 11.64
CA LYS A 75 1.15 9.49 10.29
C LYS A 75 0.45 8.44 9.43
N VAL A 76 0.86 7.19 9.51
CA VAL A 76 0.24 6.09 8.75
C VAL A 76 -1.20 5.85 9.21
N ASN A 77 -1.46 5.89 10.52
CA ASN A 77 -2.83 5.79 11.04
C ASN A 77 -3.72 6.95 10.56
N GLN A 78 -3.17 8.17 10.48
CA GLN A 78 -3.88 9.31 9.90
C GLN A 78 -4.26 9.03 8.43
N ILE A 79 -3.29 8.62 7.60
CA ILE A 79 -3.52 8.30 6.18
C ILE A 79 -4.56 7.18 6.05
N PHE A 80 -4.47 6.13 6.88
CA PHE A 80 -5.45 5.05 6.89
C PHE A 80 -6.87 5.53 7.23
N ASN A 81 -7.01 6.45 8.19
CA ASN A 81 -8.30 6.99 8.57
C ASN A 81 -8.93 7.83 7.44
N GLU A 82 -8.11 8.52 6.66
CA GLU A 82 -8.56 9.28 5.47
C GLU A 82 -8.98 8.37 4.30
N CYS A 83 -8.50 7.12 4.23
CA CYS A 83 -8.91 6.16 3.20
C CYS A 83 -10.40 5.81 3.33
N THR A 84 -11.09 5.63 2.20
CA THR A 84 -12.43 5.03 2.16
C THR A 84 -12.37 3.51 2.19
N ASP A 85 -13.42 2.87 2.69
CA ASP A 85 -13.59 1.42 2.58
C ASP A 85 -13.68 0.97 1.11
N PRO A 86 -13.24 -0.26 0.79
CA PRO A 86 -12.67 -1.27 1.69
C PRO A 86 -11.19 -1.02 2.03
N LYS A 87 -10.83 -1.08 3.32
CA LYS A 87 -9.46 -0.89 3.81
C LYS A 87 -9.13 -1.82 4.99
N GLN A 88 -7.88 -2.25 5.06
CA GLN A 88 -7.33 -3.09 6.13
C GLN A 88 -6.07 -2.44 6.71
N LEU A 89 -5.91 -2.50 8.02
CA LEU A 89 -4.72 -2.03 8.73
C LEU A 89 -4.08 -3.20 9.47
N LYS A 90 -2.82 -3.49 9.16
CA LYS A 90 -1.98 -4.40 9.94
C LYS A 90 -0.97 -3.60 10.74
N ILE A 91 -0.96 -3.81 12.05
CA ILE A 91 0.05 -3.26 12.95
C ILE A 91 0.94 -4.42 13.42
N PHE A 92 2.23 -4.36 13.13
CA PHE A 92 3.24 -5.26 13.67
C PHE A 92 3.84 -4.69 14.96
N SER A 93 4.36 -5.55 15.84
CA SER A 93 5.12 -5.10 17.00
C SER A 93 6.50 -4.57 16.60
N GLY A 94 7.13 -3.80 17.48
CA GLY A 94 8.48 -3.27 17.27
C GLY A 94 8.50 -2.04 16.37
N SER A 95 9.70 -1.73 15.84
CA SER A 95 9.99 -0.46 15.16
C SER A 95 10.50 -0.63 13.72
N PHE A 96 10.36 -1.84 13.14
CA PHE A 96 10.83 -2.12 11.79
C PHE A 96 10.08 -1.28 10.75
N HIS A 97 10.82 -0.46 10.01
CA HIS A 97 10.23 0.45 9.03
C HIS A 97 9.97 -0.22 7.68
N ALA A 98 8.74 -0.13 7.17
CA ALA A 98 8.36 -0.50 5.80
C ALA A 98 8.97 -1.84 5.32
N GLN A 99 9.84 -1.81 4.30
CA GLN A 99 10.49 -2.99 3.73
C GLN A 99 11.42 -3.73 4.71
N HIS A 100 11.85 -3.11 5.80
CA HIS A 100 12.70 -3.78 6.81
C HIS A 100 11.93 -4.86 7.57
N LEU A 101 10.60 -4.87 7.54
CA LEU A 101 9.79 -5.98 8.05
C LEU A 101 10.11 -7.32 7.35
N PHE A 102 10.56 -7.30 6.09
CA PHE A 102 10.98 -8.53 5.40
C PHE A 102 12.27 -9.14 5.97
N ASN A 103 13.02 -8.37 6.78
CA ASN A 103 14.26 -8.82 7.43
C ASN A 103 14.08 -9.03 8.94
N SER A 104 12.84 -9.02 9.44
CA SER A 104 12.54 -9.21 10.86
C SER A 104 11.85 -10.54 11.15
N GLU A 105 11.51 -10.75 12.42
CA GLU A 105 10.68 -11.86 12.88
C GLU A 105 9.27 -11.88 12.23
N HIS A 106 8.81 -10.74 11.72
CA HIS A 106 7.51 -10.59 11.06
C HIS A 106 7.52 -10.98 9.57
N ARG A 107 8.68 -11.39 9.01
CA ARG A 107 8.84 -11.65 7.57
C ARG A 107 7.76 -12.58 7.00
N ASN A 108 7.57 -13.75 7.59
CA ASN A 108 6.66 -14.76 7.05
C ASN A 108 5.22 -14.27 7.14
N GLU A 109 4.83 -13.71 8.29
CA GLU A 109 3.50 -13.16 8.51
C GLU A 109 3.19 -12.00 7.53
N LEU A 110 4.16 -11.13 7.24
CA LEU A 110 4.02 -10.08 6.24
C LEU A 110 3.83 -10.65 4.83
N ILE A 111 4.64 -11.64 4.44
CA ILE A 111 4.55 -12.26 3.11
C ILE A 111 3.18 -12.93 2.94
N ASP A 112 2.75 -13.71 3.92
CA ASP A 112 1.47 -14.42 3.88
C ASP A 112 0.30 -13.44 3.79
N LEU A 113 0.31 -12.39 4.61
CA LEU A 113 -0.70 -11.32 4.57
C LEU A 113 -0.77 -10.64 3.19
N VAL A 114 0.39 -10.30 2.62
CA VAL A 114 0.43 -9.64 1.30
C VAL A 114 -0.07 -10.58 0.22
N ILE A 115 0.35 -11.86 0.21
CA ILE A 115 -0.10 -12.86 -0.76
C ILE A 115 -1.61 -13.09 -0.64
N GLU A 116 -2.13 -13.28 0.57
CA GLU A 116 -3.56 -13.46 0.84
C GLU A 116 -4.35 -12.25 0.33
N PHE A 117 -3.90 -11.04 0.66
CA PHE A 117 -4.57 -9.82 0.24
C PHE A 117 -4.62 -9.67 -1.28
N ILE A 118 -3.52 -9.97 -2.00
CA ILE A 118 -3.47 -9.79 -3.46
C ILE A 118 -4.12 -10.92 -4.26
N THR A 119 -4.25 -12.12 -3.68
CA THR A 119 -4.84 -13.30 -4.36
C THR A 119 -6.33 -13.48 -4.08
N THR A 120 -6.83 -12.97 -2.95
CA THR A 120 -8.25 -13.00 -2.63
C THR A 120 -9.03 -12.19 -3.67
N LYS A 121 -10.16 -12.74 -4.14
CA LYS A 121 -11.05 -12.06 -5.10
C LYS A 121 -11.86 -10.98 -4.40
#